data_AF-A0AAW9EA54-F1
#
_entry.id   AF-A0AAW9EA54-F1
#
_cell.length_a   1.000
_cell.length_b   1.000
_cell.length_c   1.000
_cell.angle_alpha   90.00
_cell.angle_beta   90.00
_cell.angle_gamma   90.00
#
_symmetry.space_group_name_H-M   'P 1'
#
loop_
_entity.id
_entity.type
_entity.pdbx_description
1 polymer ?
#
loop_
_entity_poly.entity_id
_entity_poly.type
_entity_poly.pdbx_seq_one_letter_code
_entity_poly.pdbx_strand_id
1 'polypeptide(L)'
;MYYLPYATSLRLSDLGYTNKSQSNLGITFNDLYEYVAGLKQAIKTPSEEYAKIGIEKDGKRLQINSNVLQIENELYAPIRPKRVTRSGESPSDALLRGGIEYIE
;
A
#
# COMPACT_ATOMS: atom_id res chain seq x y z
N MET A 1 -24.07 19.47 0.17
CA MET A 1 -22.84 19.60 -0.64
C MET A 1 -21.76 20.12 0.28
N TYR A 2 -20.65 19.39 0.46
CA TYR A 2 -19.57 19.81 1.36
C TYR A 2 -18.57 20.64 0.56
N TYR A 3 -18.25 21.84 1.05
CA TYR A 3 -17.36 22.80 0.38
C TYR A 3 -16.47 23.48 1.41
N LEU A 4 -15.17 23.51 1.13
CA LEU A 4 -14.16 24.17 1.97
C LEU A 4 -13.52 25.31 1.14
N PRO A 5 -13.69 26.59 1.54
CA PRO A 5 -13.40 27.74 0.67
C PRO A 5 -11.92 27.95 0.31
N TYR A 6 -11.01 27.33 1.06
CA TYR A 6 -9.56 27.40 0.83
C TYR A 6 -8.94 26.04 0.47
N ALA A 7 -9.75 25.00 0.27
CA ALA A 7 -9.21 23.70 -0.08
C ALA A 7 -8.70 23.70 -1.52
N THR A 8 -7.47 23.20 -1.72
CA THR A 8 -6.86 23.03 -3.04
C THR A 8 -7.16 21.67 -3.66
N SER A 9 -7.15 20.60 -2.85
CA SER A 9 -7.53 19.25 -3.28
C SER A 9 -8.06 18.43 -2.10
N LEU A 10 -9.37 18.18 -2.08
CA LEU A 10 -9.99 17.30 -1.10
C LEU A 10 -9.53 15.84 -1.26
N ARG A 11 -9.09 15.44 -2.47
CA ARG A 11 -8.59 14.09 -2.74
C ARG A 11 -7.27 13.79 -2.02
N LEU A 12 -6.44 14.82 -1.83
CA LEU A 12 -5.13 14.71 -1.19
C LEU A 12 -5.16 15.10 0.29
N SER A 13 -6.33 15.51 0.82
CA SER A 13 -6.49 15.81 2.24
C SER A 13 -6.81 14.54 3.04
N ASP A 14 -6.90 14.70 4.36
CA ASP A 14 -7.31 13.64 5.29
C ASP A 14 -8.75 13.13 5.07
N LEU A 15 -9.58 13.84 4.30
CA LEU A 15 -10.89 13.36 3.86
C LEU A 15 -10.81 12.44 2.63
N GLY A 16 -9.66 12.44 1.96
CA GLY A 16 -9.39 11.65 0.78
C GLY A 16 -9.03 10.21 1.13
N TYR A 17 -8.08 9.66 0.38
CA TYR A 17 -7.69 8.24 0.49
C TYR A 17 -6.49 8.00 1.41
N THR A 18 -6.07 8.99 2.19
CA THR A 18 -4.95 8.84 3.13
C THR A 18 -5.39 7.97 4.31
N ASN A 19 -4.71 6.86 4.53
CA ASN A 19 -4.95 6.00 5.68
C ASN A 19 -3.86 6.21 6.74
N LYS A 20 -4.24 6.67 7.93
CA LYS A 20 -3.33 6.86 9.07
C LYS A 20 -2.73 5.56 9.59
N SER A 21 -3.33 4.41 9.33
CA SER A 21 -2.77 3.11 9.72
C SER A 21 -1.48 2.78 8.96
N GLN A 22 -1.22 3.43 7.82
CA GLN A 22 -0.03 3.20 7.00
C GLN A 22 1.14 4.12 7.35
N SER A 23 0.93 5.24 8.07
CA SER A 23 2.01 6.19 8.38
C SER A 23 3.09 5.61 9.31
N ASN A 24 2.79 4.51 10.01
CA ASN A 24 3.73 3.83 10.91
C ASN A 24 4.49 2.68 10.24
N LEU A 25 4.32 2.44 8.94
CA LEU A 25 4.96 1.32 8.24
C LEU A 25 6.48 1.48 8.06
N GLY A 26 7.03 2.68 8.30
CA GLY A 26 8.48 2.92 8.26
C GLY A 26 9.11 2.72 6.87
N ILE A 27 8.31 2.76 5.80
CA ILE A 27 8.79 2.59 4.42
C ILE A 27 9.53 3.86 4.01
N THR A 28 10.84 3.75 3.80
CA THR A 28 11.71 4.83 3.34
C THR A 28 11.85 4.80 1.83
N PHE A 29 12.14 5.95 1.22
CA PHE A 29 12.41 6.08 -0.23
C PHE A 29 13.90 6.35 -0.52
N ASN A 30 14.77 6.16 0.48
CA ASN A 30 16.19 6.49 0.39
C ASN A 30 16.98 5.45 -0.42
N ASP A 31 16.59 4.18 -0.31
CA ASP A 31 17.21 3.06 -1.00
C ASP A 31 16.14 2.09 -1.50
N LEU A 32 16.38 1.50 -2.67
CA LEU A 32 15.43 0.60 -3.31
C LEU A 32 15.23 -0.70 -2.51
N TYR A 33 16.30 -1.27 -1.95
CA TYR A 33 16.22 -2.49 -1.18
C TYR A 33 15.50 -2.27 0.14
N GLU A 34 15.78 -1.15 0.81
CA GLU A 34 15.04 -0.75 2.02
C GLU A 34 13.55 -0.53 1.73
N TYR A 35 13.22 0.18 0.65
CA TYR A 35 11.84 0.39 0.22
C TYR A 35 11.11 -0.95 0.00
N VAL A 36 11.72 -1.85 -0.77
CA VAL A 36 11.15 -3.17 -1.05
C VAL A 36 11.03 -4.01 0.22
N ALA A 37 12.04 -3.98 1.09
CA ALA A 37 12.02 -4.70 2.36
C ALA A 37 10.88 -4.21 3.27
N GLY A 38 10.72 -2.89 3.41
CA GLY A 38 9.63 -2.29 4.17
C GLY A 38 8.25 -2.66 3.61
N LEU A 39 8.09 -2.58 2.28
CA LEU A 39 6.84 -2.97 1.62
C LEU A 39 6.52 -4.45 1.81
N LYS A 40 7.51 -5.34 1.66
CA LYS A 40 7.37 -6.79 1.89
C LYS A 40 7.08 -7.12 3.36
N GLN A 41 7.62 -6.35 4.29
CA GLN A 41 7.32 -6.51 5.71
C GLN A 41 5.88 -6.07 6.01
N ALA A 42 5.44 -4.95 5.45
CA ALA A 42 4.09 -4.43 5.62
C ALA A 42 3.01 -5.43 5.14
N ILE A 43 3.21 -6.07 3.98
CA ILE A 43 2.28 -7.08 3.46
C ILE A 43 2.26 -8.39 4.27
N LYS A 44 3.21 -8.59 5.19
CA LYS A 44 3.31 -9.78 6.07
C LYS A 44 2.98 -9.49 7.52
N THR A 45 2.82 -8.22 7.89
CA THR A 45 2.56 -7.81 9.27
C THR A 45 1.06 -7.89 9.55
N PRO A 46 0.59 -8.72 10.50
CA PRO A 46 -0.82 -8.78 10.85
C PRO A 46 -1.33 -7.44 11.42
N SER A 47 -2.58 -7.10 11.12
CA SER A 47 -3.29 -5.96 11.72
C SER A 47 -4.35 -6.48 12.68
N GLU A 48 -4.33 -6.03 13.93
CA GLU A 48 -5.36 -6.40 14.91
C GLU A 48 -6.76 -5.93 14.49
N GLU A 49 -6.84 -4.77 13.85
CA GLU A 49 -8.11 -4.22 13.35
C GLU A 49 -8.69 -5.11 12.25
N TYR A 50 -7.87 -5.47 11.26
CA TYR A 50 -8.30 -6.28 10.13
C TYR A 50 -8.53 -7.75 10.52
N ALA A 51 -7.79 -8.25 11.50
CA ALA A 51 -8.03 -9.57 12.07
C ALA A 51 -9.41 -9.67 12.75
N LYS A 52 -9.87 -8.61 13.44
CA LYS A 52 -11.21 -8.57 14.07
C LYS A 52 -12.35 -8.60 13.06
N ILE A 53 -12.14 -8.08 11.85
CA ILE A 53 -13.12 -8.14 10.75
C ILE A 53 -13.29 -9.59 10.24
N GLY A 54 -12.19 -10.35 10.21
CA GLY A 54 -12.14 -11.70 9.65
C GLY A 54 -12.03 -11.72 8.12
N ILE A 55 -11.60 -12.86 7.58
CA ILE A 55 -11.34 -13.01 6.13
C ILE A 55 -12.62 -13.31 5.35
N GLU A 56 -13.54 -14.05 5.96
CA GLU A 56 -14.82 -14.47 5.36
C GLU A 56 -15.97 -14.26 6.35
N LYS A 57 -17.14 -13.90 5.82
CA LYS A 57 -18.38 -13.78 6.57
C LYS A 57 -19.55 -14.21 5.69
N ASP A 58 -20.42 -15.06 6.22
CA ASP A 58 -21.62 -15.56 5.53
C ASP A 58 -21.31 -16.16 4.14
N GLY A 59 -20.21 -16.89 4.02
CA GLY A 59 -19.74 -17.50 2.77
C GLY A 59 -19.16 -16.51 1.74
N LYS A 60 -18.94 -15.24 2.12
CA LYS A 60 -18.33 -14.22 1.27
C LYS A 60 -16.96 -13.82 1.79
N ARG A 61 -15.98 -13.77 0.89
CA ARG A 61 -14.64 -13.27 1.20
C ARG A 61 -14.62 -11.76 1.28
N LEU A 62 -14.29 -11.25 2.46
CA LEU A 62 -14.19 -9.83 2.77
C LEU A 62 -12.77 -9.30 2.52
N GLN A 63 -11.77 -10.14 2.78
CA GLN A 63 -10.36 -9.76 2.70
C GLN A 63 -9.54 -10.86 2.00
N ILE A 64 -8.44 -10.48 1.37
CA ILE A 64 -7.41 -11.39 0.86
C ILE A 64 -6.64 -12.00 2.04
N ASN A 65 -6.22 -11.17 2.99
CA ASN A 65 -5.59 -11.53 4.26
C ASN A 65 -5.90 -10.46 5.33
N SER A 66 -5.39 -10.62 6.55
CA SER A 66 -5.61 -9.68 7.66
C SER A 66 -4.35 -8.88 8.03
N ASN A 67 -3.46 -8.64 7.06
CA ASN A 67 -2.22 -7.89 7.27
C ASN A 67 -2.45 -6.39 7.08
N VAL A 68 -1.53 -5.56 7.58
CA VAL A 68 -1.60 -4.09 7.48
C VAL A 68 -1.74 -3.63 6.02
N LEU A 69 -1.08 -4.34 5.10
CA LEU A 69 -1.36 -4.29 3.67
C LEU A 69 -1.71 -5.69 3.19
N GLN A 70 -2.76 -5.82 2.37
CA GLN A 70 -3.12 -7.11 1.80
C GLN A 70 -2.25 -7.45 0.59
N ILE A 71 -1.99 -6.43 -0.24
CA ILE A 71 -1.11 -6.48 -1.41
C ILE A 71 -0.34 -5.16 -1.54
N GLU A 72 0.75 -5.18 -2.31
CA GLU A 72 1.64 -4.03 -2.48
C GLU A 72 0.94 -2.76 -2.99
N ASN A 73 -0.08 -2.92 -3.83
CA ASN A 73 -0.80 -1.79 -4.44
C ASN A 73 -1.71 -1.03 -3.45
N GLU A 74 -1.95 -1.56 -2.26
CA GLU A 74 -2.71 -0.87 -1.20
C GLU A 74 -1.90 0.23 -0.49
N LEU A 75 -0.58 0.25 -0.66
CA LEU A 75 0.25 1.31 -0.10
C LEU A 75 -0.13 2.64 -0.76
N TYR A 76 -0.72 3.54 0.01
CA TYR A 76 -0.94 4.91 -0.42
C TYR A 76 0.38 5.67 -0.37
N ALA A 77 0.94 5.96 -1.53
CA ALA A 77 2.16 6.75 -1.68
C ALA A 77 1.95 7.80 -2.77
N PRO A 78 2.46 9.03 -2.58
CA PRO A 78 2.34 10.10 -3.59
C PRO A 78 3.20 9.82 -4.83
N ILE A 79 4.18 8.92 -4.71
CA ILE A 79 5.09 8.51 -5.76
C ILE A 79 5.47 7.04 -5.56
N ARG A 80 5.59 6.28 -6.65
CA ARG A 80 5.92 4.86 -6.63
C ARG A 80 7.03 4.54 -7.62
N PRO A 81 8.11 3.88 -7.20
CA PRO A 81 9.05 3.28 -8.14
C PRO A 81 8.41 2.06 -8.80
N LYS A 82 8.53 1.93 -10.13
CA LYS A 82 7.87 0.87 -10.89
C LYS A 82 8.81 0.22 -11.90
N ARG A 83 8.49 -1.03 -12.23
CA ARG A 83 9.09 -1.84 -13.29
C ARG A 83 8.02 -2.76 -13.88
N VAL A 84 8.14 -3.08 -15.16
CA VAL A 84 7.24 -4.04 -15.82
C VAL A 84 7.44 -5.44 -15.20
N THR A 85 6.34 -6.01 -14.69
CA THR A 85 6.32 -7.35 -14.09
C THR A 85 6.24 -8.42 -15.18
N ARG A 86 6.90 -9.55 -14.93
CA ARG A 86 6.64 -10.80 -15.65
C ARG A 86 5.34 -11.42 -15.15
N SER A 87 4.77 -12.34 -15.93
CA SER A 87 3.59 -13.08 -15.49
C SER A 87 3.86 -13.81 -14.16
N GLY A 88 3.01 -13.57 -13.15
CA GLY A 88 3.15 -14.13 -11.80
C GLY A 88 4.20 -13.47 -10.91
N GLU A 89 4.89 -12.43 -11.36
CA GLU A 89 5.88 -11.69 -10.58
C GLU A 89 5.23 -10.55 -9.79
N SER A 90 5.61 -10.39 -8.51
CA SER A 90 5.16 -9.24 -7.73
C SER A 90 5.86 -7.95 -8.19
N PRO A 91 5.23 -6.78 -8.04
CA PRO A 91 5.90 -5.50 -8.32
C PRO A 91 7.23 -5.33 -7.56
N SER A 92 7.30 -5.75 -6.29
CA SER A 92 8.55 -5.70 -5.52
C SER A 92 9.63 -6.65 -6.04
N ASP A 93 9.27 -7.85 -6.50
CA ASP A 93 10.22 -8.79 -7.11
C ASP A 93 10.75 -8.26 -8.45
N ALA A 94 9.88 -7.63 -9.25
CA ALA A 94 10.29 -6.96 -10.47
C ALA A 94 11.32 -5.86 -10.18
N LEU A 95 11.07 -5.02 -9.16
CA LEU A 95 12.01 -3.99 -8.72
C LEU A 95 13.35 -4.57 -8.27
N LEU A 96 13.36 -5.65 -7.49
CA LEU A 96 14.60 -6.31 -7.07
C LEU A 96 15.37 -6.92 -8.24
N ARG A 97 14.66 -7.48 -9.22
CA ARG A 97 15.26 -8.11 -10.39
C ARG A 97 15.94 -7.11 -11.31
N GLY A 98 15.32 -5.96 -11.54
CA GLY A 98 15.74 -5.05 -12.61
C GLY A 98 15.99 -3.60 -12.19
N GLY A 99 15.82 -3.25 -10.92
CA GLY A 99 15.85 -1.87 -10.47
C GLY A 99 14.59 -1.09 -10.88
N ILE A 100 14.67 0.24 -10.79
CA ILE A 100 13.58 1.14 -11.17
C ILE A 100 13.60 1.33 -12.70
N GLU A 101 12.44 1.22 -13.34
CA GLU A 101 12.27 1.47 -14.77
C GLU A 101 11.60 2.82 -15.03
N TYR A 102 10.58 3.15 -14.23
CA TYR A 102 9.85 4.41 -14.29
C TYR A 102 9.24 4.76 -12.92
N ILE A 103 8.64 5.94 -12.84
CA ILE A 103 8.00 6.48 -11.65
C ILE A 103 6.52 6.75 -11.95
N GLU A 104 5.63 6.41 -11.00
CA GLU A 104 4.18 6.67 -11.02
C GLU A 104 3.76 7.59 -9.87
#